data_AF-A0A4R3TBJ2-F1
#
_entry.id   AF-A0A4R3TBJ2-F1
#
_cell.length_a   1.000
_cell.length_b   1.000
_cell.length_c   1.000
_cell.angle_alpha   90.00
_cell.angle_beta   90.00
_cell.angle_gamma   90.00
#
_symmetry.space_group_name_H-M   'P 1'
#
loop_
_entity.id
_entity.type
_entity.pdbx_description
1 polymer ?
#
loop_
_entity_poly.entity_id
_entity_poly.type
_entity_poly.pdbx_seq_one_letter_code
_entity_poly.pdbx_strand_id
1 'polypeptide(L)'
;MARVSETFLNSYQAMQMDKLQKPIIFVVDMINGFVKEGALHDEAIHDITANIQHLLQDKACRCIFIADAHPPKTREFNAYPSHCVIGTSESEIIEELQPHVDEVMHKNSTNTFTCPDFQAFLGKRIQNYQDIVITGCCTDICILQFALCLNAWLNEHNYDDMRIIIPIDCIDTFHIENVHECVTHNEYSIRNMESNGILMVSRIERG
;
A
#
# COMPACT_ATOMS: atom_id res chain seq x y z
N MET A 1 2.67 0.36 12.58
CA MET A 1 1.20 0.29 12.35
C MET A 1 0.67 1.69 12.05
N ALA A 2 -0.46 1.85 11.36
CA ALA A 2 -1.02 3.18 11.11
C ALA A 2 -1.17 3.94 12.43
N ARG A 3 -0.66 5.17 12.46
CA ARG A 3 -0.86 6.06 13.60
C ARG A 3 -2.32 6.51 13.59
N VAL A 4 -3.12 5.93 14.48
CA VAL A 4 -4.56 6.22 14.69
C VAL A 4 -4.87 6.20 16.18
N SER A 5 -6.00 6.77 16.60
CA SER A 5 -6.43 6.67 18.00
C SER A 5 -6.81 5.23 18.38
N GLU A 6 -6.60 4.88 19.65
CA GLU A 6 -6.93 3.55 20.17
C GLU A 6 -8.42 3.22 20.02
N THR A 7 -9.29 4.20 20.29
CA THR A 7 -10.74 4.06 20.10
C THR A 7 -11.10 3.80 18.63
N PHE A 8 -10.39 4.43 17.69
CA PHE A 8 -10.58 4.19 16.27
C PHE A 8 -10.17 2.77 15.88
N LEU A 9 -8.97 2.33 16.28
CA LEU A 9 -8.47 0.98 15.96
C LEU A 9 -9.38 -0.12 16.51
N ASN A 10 -9.90 0.05 17.72
CA ASN A 10 -10.80 -0.91 18.37
C ASN A 10 -12.15 -1.08 17.65
N SER A 11 -12.47 -0.22 16.67
CA SER A 11 -13.66 -0.39 15.82
C SER A 11 -13.46 -1.40 14.68
N TYR A 12 -12.24 -1.89 14.44
CA TYR A 12 -11.93 -2.83 13.36
C TYR A 12 -11.53 -4.20 13.90
N GLN A 13 -12.10 -5.25 13.32
CA GLN A 13 -11.81 -6.64 13.70
C GLN A 13 -10.57 -7.16 12.98
N ALA A 14 -9.87 -8.09 13.63
CA ALA A 14 -8.81 -8.85 12.99
C ALA A 14 -9.41 -9.92 12.06
N MET A 15 -8.68 -10.28 11.00
CA MET A 15 -9.02 -11.38 10.09
C MET A 15 -7.99 -12.50 10.25
N GLN A 16 -8.43 -13.76 10.25
CA GLN A 16 -7.52 -14.90 10.21
C GLN A 16 -7.03 -15.14 8.77
N MET A 17 -5.75 -15.45 8.59
CA MET A 17 -5.14 -15.72 7.29
C MET A 17 -5.88 -16.83 6.52
N ASP A 18 -6.42 -17.83 7.22
CA ASP A 18 -7.16 -18.96 6.63
C ASP A 18 -8.49 -18.56 5.97
N LYS A 19 -8.96 -17.32 6.20
CA LYS A 19 -10.14 -16.75 5.54
C LYS A 19 -9.84 -16.10 4.20
N LEU A 20 -8.56 -15.96 3.85
CA LEU A 20 -8.19 -15.46 2.53
C LEU A 20 -8.44 -16.52 1.45
N GLN A 21 -8.94 -16.07 0.30
CA GLN A 21 -9.21 -16.87 -0.89
C GLN A 21 -8.34 -16.38 -2.04
N LYS A 22 -7.44 -17.25 -2.52
CA LYS A 22 -6.50 -16.94 -3.62
C LYS A 22 -5.88 -15.54 -3.47
N PRO A 23 -5.19 -15.26 -2.35
CA PRO A 23 -4.70 -13.92 -2.08
C PRO A 23 -3.55 -13.51 -3.00
N ILE A 24 -3.50 -12.22 -3.31
CA ILE A 24 -2.30 -11.52 -3.76
C ILE A 24 -2.03 -10.34 -2.84
N ILE A 25 -0.76 -10.12 -2.51
CA ILE A 25 -0.35 -9.02 -1.63
C ILE A 25 0.42 -7.99 -2.46
N PHE A 26 -0.01 -6.74 -2.37
CA PHE A 26 0.68 -5.58 -2.92
C PHE A 26 1.34 -4.80 -1.78
N VAL A 27 2.65 -4.61 -1.87
CA VAL A 27 3.43 -3.79 -0.92
C VAL A 27 3.81 -2.50 -1.64
N VAL A 28 3.18 -1.40 -1.27
CA VAL A 28 3.29 -0.12 -1.98
C VAL A 28 4.31 0.78 -1.27
N ASP A 29 5.32 1.20 -2.01
CA ASP A 29 6.26 2.26 -1.66
C ASP A 29 7.00 2.07 -0.32
N MET A 30 7.20 0.82 0.09
CA MET A 30 8.16 0.48 1.16
C MET A 30 9.59 0.53 0.63
N ILE A 31 10.00 1.73 0.19
CA ILE A 31 11.29 2.05 -0.42
C ILE A 31 12.06 3.05 0.45
N ASN A 32 13.38 3.13 0.25
CA ASN A 32 14.25 3.96 1.07
C ASN A 32 13.82 5.45 1.08
N GLY A 33 13.34 5.98 -0.05
CA GLY A 33 12.94 7.39 -0.23
C GLY A 33 11.80 7.88 0.66
N PHE A 34 11.04 6.95 1.24
CA PHE A 34 9.97 7.25 2.21
C PHE A 34 10.28 6.69 3.60
N VAL A 35 11.02 5.58 3.68
CA VAL A 35 11.21 4.82 4.93
C VAL A 35 12.55 5.09 5.61
N LYS A 36 13.61 5.46 4.89
CA LYS A 36 14.97 5.59 5.45
C LYS A 36 15.66 6.92 5.17
N GLU A 37 15.38 7.55 4.03
CA GLU A 37 16.08 8.75 3.56
C GLU A 37 15.26 9.52 2.53
N GLY A 38 15.68 10.72 2.15
CA GLY A 38 15.06 11.50 1.09
C GLY A 38 14.16 12.63 1.61
N ALA A 39 13.65 13.43 0.67
CA ALA A 39 12.91 14.66 1.00
C ALA A 39 11.48 14.42 1.52
N LEU A 40 10.94 13.21 1.30
CA LEU A 40 9.59 12.80 1.70
C LEU A 40 9.60 11.69 2.75
N HIS A 41 10.74 11.51 3.41
CA HIS A 41 10.92 10.48 4.41
C HIS A 41 10.26 10.82 5.75
N ASP A 42 9.62 9.83 6.36
CA ASP A 42 9.23 9.82 7.76
C ASP A 42 9.64 8.48 8.40
N GLU A 43 10.52 8.54 9.39
CA GLU A 43 11.05 7.36 10.09
C GLU A 43 9.96 6.54 10.79
N ALA A 44 8.84 7.15 11.18
CA ALA A 44 7.73 6.45 11.82
C ALA A 44 7.03 5.47 10.86
N ILE A 45 7.14 5.68 9.54
CA ILE A 45 6.64 4.71 8.56
C ILE A 45 7.41 3.39 8.70
N HIS A 46 8.65 3.39 9.18
CA HIS A 46 9.40 2.15 9.35
C HIS A 46 8.70 1.17 10.33
N ASP A 47 7.86 1.66 11.24
CA ASP A 47 7.12 0.87 12.24
C ASP A 47 6.08 -0.11 11.64
N ILE A 48 5.69 0.02 10.37
CA ILE A 48 4.83 -1.00 9.70
C ILE A 48 5.64 -2.15 9.10
N THR A 49 6.96 -2.02 8.96
CA THR A 49 7.81 -2.99 8.25
C THR A 49 7.74 -4.37 8.88
N ALA A 50 7.81 -4.48 10.20
CA ALA A 50 7.76 -5.78 10.89
C ALA A 50 6.40 -6.48 10.70
N ASN A 51 5.30 -5.71 10.66
CA ASN A 51 3.96 -6.26 10.43
C ASN A 51 3.80 -6.75 8.99
N ILE A 52 4.30 -5.96 8.03
CA ILE A 52 4.35 -6.38 6.62
C ILE A 52 5.21 -7.65 6.49
N GLN A 53 6.42 -7.69 7.07
CA GLN A 53 7.25 -8.91 7.07
C GLN A 53 6.50 -10.12 7.62
N HIS A 54 5.80 -9.96 8.75
CA HIS A 54 5.01 -11.04 9.35
C HIS A 54 3.91 -11.56 8.41
N LEU A 55 3.21 -10.66 7.72
CA LEU A 55 2.20 -11.00 6.71
C LEU A 55 2.81 -11.75 5.51
N LEU A 56 3.99 -11.32 5.02
CA LEU A 56 4.66 -11.89 3.84
C LEU A 56 5.45 -13.19 4.09
N GLN A 57 5.45 -13.71 5.32
CA GLN A 57 6.13 -14.98 5.63
C GLN A 57 5.45 -16.19 4.97
N ASP A 58 4.22 -16.05 4.44
CA ASP A 58 3.52 -17.17 3.79
C ASP A 58 3.92 -17.24 2.32
N LYS A 59 4.75 -18.23 1.99
CA LYS A 59 5.19 -18.46 0.61
C LYS A 59 4.08 -18.96 -0.32
N ALA A 60 2.88 -19.25 0.19
CA ALA A 60 1.71 -19.54 -0.64
C ALA A 60 1.08 -18.28 -1.26
N CYS A 61 1.38 -17.08 -0.73
CA CYS A 61 0.85 -15.81 -1.22
C CYS A 61 1.87 -15.15 -2.16
N ARG A 62 1.46 -14.80 -3.37
CA ARG A 62 2.31 -14.02 -4.28
C ARG A 62 2.38 -12.57 -3.79
N CYS A 63 3.58 -12.02 -3.76
CA CYS A 63 3.88 -10.68 -3.25
C CYS A 63 4.45 -9.78 -4.37
N ILE A 64 3.69 -8.75 -4.76
CA ILE A 64 4.11 -7.77 -5.76
C ILE A 64 4.46 -6.46 -5.04
N PHE A 65 5.69 -6.00 -5.22
CA PHE A 65 6.13 -4.72 -4.69
C PHE A 65 5.89 -3.64 -5.73
N ILE A 66 5.32 -2.52 -5.30
CA ILE A 66 5.17 -1.33 -6.11
C ILE A 66 6.18 -0.31 -5.58
N ALA A 67 7.03 0.20 -6.46
CA ALA A 67 8.07 1.16 -6.09
C ALA A 67 7.94 2.43 -6.93
N ASP A 68 7.84 3.57 -6.28
CA ASP A 68 8.04 4.85 -6.95
C ASP A 68 9.43 4.95 -7.56
N ALA A 69 9.45 5.31 -8.84
CA ALA A 69 10.66 5.47 -9.61
C ALA A 69 10.44 6.53 -10.68
N HIS A 70 10.97 7.73 -10.43
CA HIS A 70 10.74 8.89 -11.28
C HIS A 70 11.92 9.15 -12.22
N PRO A 71 11.66 9.45 -13.51
CA PRO A 71 12.65 10.11 -14.35
C PRO A 71 13.03 11.47 -13.74
N PRO A 72 14.26 11.99 -13.97
CA PRO A 72 14.73 13.24 -13.37
C PRO A 72 13.88 14.50 -13.64
N LYS A 73 12.95 14.44 -14.60
CA LYS A 73 12.03 15.52 -14.95
C LYS A 73 10.60 14.99 -15.03
N THR A 74 10.08 14.49 -13.91
CA THR A 74 8.68 14.05 -13.83
C THR A 74 7.73 15.21 -13.51
N ARG A 75 6.46 15.05 -13.87
CA ARG A 75 5.40 16.04 -13.61
C ARG A 75 5.10 16.18 -12.12
N GLU A 76 5.24 15.10 -11.38
CA GLU A 76 4.93 15.01 -9.96
C GLU A 76 5.78 15.97 -9.11
N PHE A 77 7.00 16.29 -9.57
CA PHE A 77 7.89 17.27 -8.93
C PHE A 77 7.37 18.72 -8.98
N ASN A 78 6.22 18.98 -9.63
CA ASN A 78 5.51 20.26 -9.52
C ASN A 78 4.74 20.39 -8.19
N ALA A 79 4.38 19.27 -7.57
CA ALA A 79 3.62 19.22 -6.32
C ALA A 79 4.46 18.76 -5.13
N TYR A 80 5.46 17.90 -5.40
CA TYR A 80 6.36 17.34 -4.40
C TYR A 80 7.81 17.74 -4.67
N PRO A 81 8.71 17.75 -3.68
CA PRO A 81 10.15 17.81 -3.94
C PRO A 81 10.58 16.64 -4.83
N SER A 82 11.73 16.76 -5.48
CA SER A 82 12.34 15.61 -6.17
C SER A 82 12.55 14.47 -5.16
N HIS A 83 12.11 13.27 -5.52
CA HIS A 83 12.20 12.07 -4.70
C HIS A 83 12.27 10.83 -5.60
N CYS A 84 12.76 9.72 -5.06
CA CYS A 84 12.71 8.38 -5.66
C CYS A 84 13.15 8.38 -7.15
N VAL A 85 14.20 9.13 -7.46
CA VAL A 85 14.68 9.27 -8.84
C VAL A 85 15.33 7.96 -9.29
N ILE A 86 15.02 7.50 -10.50
CA ILE A 86 15.56 6.27 -11.06
C ILE A 86 17.09 6.25 -10.96
N GLY A 87 17.63 5.17 -10.41
CA GLY A 87 19.07 4.97 -10.22
C GLY A 87 19.63 5.55 -8.92
N THR A 88 18.78 6.10 -8.06
CA THR A 88 19.13 6.48 -6.68
C THR A 88 18.66 5.41 -5.70
N SER A 89 19.31 5.35 -4.54
CA SER A 89 18.93 4.47 -3.44
C SER A 89 17.52 4.73 -2.94
N GLU A 90 17.01 5.96 -3.05
CA GLU A 90 15.62 6.32 -2.67
C GLU A 90 14.58 5.44 -3.37
N SER A 91 14.83 5.02 -4.61
CA SER A 91 13.90 4.17 -5.40
C SER A 91 13.98 2.68 -5.09
N GLU A 92 14.89 2.25 -4.20
CA GLU A 92 15.10 0.84 -3.87
C GLU A 92 14.20 0.40 -2.71
N ILE A 93 13.64 -0.81 -2.82
CA ILE A 93 12.89 -1.47 -1.75
C ILE A 93 13.81 -1.67 -0.54
N ILE A 94 13.30 -1.37 0.65
CA ILE A 94 14.06 -1.53 1.90
C ILE A 94 14.57 -2.97 2.07
N GLU A 95 15.81 -3.10 2.55
CA GLU A 95 16.51 -4.39 2.67
C GLU A 95 15.74 -5.44 3.47
N GLU A 96 14.96 -4.99 4.47
CA GLU A 96 14.13 -5.82 5.35
C GLU A 96 13.08 -6.62 4.57
N LEU A 97 12.58 -6.07 3.46
CA LEU A 97 11.51 -6.67 2.67
C LEU A 97 11.99 -7.37 1.40
N GLN A 98 13.24 -7.15 0.98
CA GLN A 98 13.86 -7.79 -0.20
C GLN A 98 13.67 -9.32 -0.26
N PRO A 99 13.79 -10.10 0.84
CA PRO A 99 13.60 -11.57 0.80
C PRO A 99 12.17 -12.04 0.47
N HIS A 100 11.21 -11.12 0.41
CA HIS A 100 9.79 -11.40 0.17
C HIS A 100 9.30 -10.92 -1.20
N VAL A 101 10.17 -10.36 -2.03
CA VAL A 101 9.81 -9.82 -3.35
C VAL A 101 9.70 -10.96 -4.37
N ASP A 102 8.50 -11.21 -4.90
CA ASP A 102 8.32 -12.10 -6.08
C ASP A 102 8.38 -11.32 -7.40
N GLU A 103 7.97 -10.05 -7.38
CA GLU A 103 7.90 -9.17 -8.54
C GLU A 103 7.91 -7.70 -8.09
N VAL A 104 8.52 -6.84 -8.90
CA VAL A 104 8.53 -5.39 -8.68
C VAL A 104 7.89 -4.69 -9.89
N MET A 105 6.95 -3.78 -9.63
CA MET A 105 6.40 -2.85 -10.61
C MET A 105 6.85 -1.44 -10.25
N HIS A 106 7.42 -0.74 -11.21
CA HIS A 106 7.86 0.64 -11.00
C HIS A 106 6.76 1.59 -11.47
N LYS A 107 6.34 2.53 -10.61
CA LYS A 107 5.36 3.56 -10.95
C LYS A 107 6.03 4.94 -10.97
N ASN A 108 5.51 5.82 -11.84
CA ASN A 108 5.93 7.23 -11.96
C ASN A 108 4.72 8.13 -11.68
N SER A 109 4.02 7.82 -10.59
CA SER A 109 2.73 8.40 -10.21
C SER A 109 2.40 7.92 -8.80
N THR A 110 1.73 8.73 -8.00
CA THR A 110 1.10 8.30 -6.74
C THR A 110 0.17 7.09 -6.90
N ASN A 111 -0.42 6.88 -8.08
CA ASN A 111 -1.45 5.84 -8.26
C ASN A 111 -0.94 4.61 -9.03
N THR A 112 -0.77 3.48 -8.32
CA THR A 112 -0.48 2.16 -8.89
C THR A 112 -1.45 1.77 -10.00
N PHE A 113 -2.73 2.15 -9.91
CA PHE A 113 -3.71 1.82 -10.95
C PHE A 113 -3.32 2.39 -12.31
N THR A 114 -2.59 3.51 -12.37
CA THR A 114 -2.12 4.12 -13.64
C THR A 114 -0.81 3.50 -14.15
N CYS A 115 -0.16 2.64 -13.37
CA CYS A 115 1.10 2.01 -13.73
C CYS A 115 0.92 1.05 -14.92
N PRO A 116 1.75 1.16 -15.98
CA PRO A 116 1.68 0.25 -17.14
C PRO A 116 1.79 -1.23 -16.77
N ASP A 117 2.66 -1.58 -15.82
CA ASP A 117 2.82 -2.98 -15.37
C ASP A 117 1.58 -3.46 -14.62
N PHE A 118 0.95 -2.59 -13.82
CA PHE A 118 -0.31 -2.92 -13.15
C PHE A 118 -1.45 -3.05 -14.16
N GLN A 119 -1.52 -2.21 -15.19
CA GLN A 119 -2.51 -2.34 -16.27
C GLN A 119 -2.34 -3.67 -17.04
N ALA A 120 -1.10 -4.08 -17.28
CA ALA A 120 -0.81 -5.39 -17.86
C ALA A 120 -1.19 -6.55 -16.91
N PHE A 121 -0.96 -6.40 -15.60
CA PHE A 121 -1.43 -7.34 -14.58
C PHE A 121 -2.96 -7.44 -14.56
N LEU A 122 -3.65 -6.30 -14.57
CA LEU A 122 -5.11 -6.21 -14.54
C LEU A 122 -5.74 -6.94 -15.73
N GLY A 123 -5.19 -6.77 -16.94
CA GLY A 123 -5.72 -7.44 -18.14
C GLY A 123 -5.39 -8.94 -18.25
N LYS A 124 -4.45 -9.48 -17.48
CA LYS A 124 -3.91 -10.84 -17.69
C LYS A 124 -3.97 -11.75 -16.48
N ARG A 125 -3.93 -11.20 -15.27
CA ARG A 125 -3.65 -11.96 -14.04
C ARG A 125 -4.66 -11.72 -12.92
N ILE A 126 -5.37 -10.58 -12.88
CA ILE A 126 -6.28 -10.25 -11.78
C ILE A 126 -7.31 -11.36 -11.51
N GLN A 127 -7.84 -12.00 -12.56
CA GLN A 127 -8.86 -13.05 -12.47
C GLN A 127 -8.38 -14.34 -11.77
N ASN A 128 -7.07 -14.48 -11.52
CA ASN A 128 -6.53 -15.60 -10.76
C ASN A 128 -6.67 -15.41 -9.25
N TYR A 129 -7.07 -14.22 -8.80
CA TYR A 129 -7.10 -13.81 -7.40
C TYR A 129 -8.51 -13.40 -6.99
N GLN A 130 -8.84 -13.58 -5.71
CA GLN A 130 -10.10 -13.10 -5.13
C GLN A 130 -9.84 -12.06 -4.05
N ASP A 131 -8.80 -12.26 -3.24
CA ASP A 131 -8.40 -11.27 -2.24
C ASP A 131 -7.18 -10.47 -2.68
N ILE A 132 -7.38 -9.16 -2.84
CA ILE A 132 -6.33 -8.20 -3.12
C ILE A 132 -5.98 -7.51 -1.81
N VAL A 133 -4.86 -7.89 -1.21
CA VAL A 133 -4.34 -7.28 0.02
C VAL A 133 -3.41 -6.13 -0.34
N ILE A 134 -3.65 -4.93 0.17
CA ILE A 134 -2.82 -3.75 -0.10
C ILE A 134 -2.18 -3.28 1.21
N THR A 135 -0.86 -3.10 1.21
CA THR A 135 -0.05 -2.64 2.35
C THR A 135 0.97 -1.59 1.92
N GLY A 136 1.63 -0.94 2.87
CA GLY A 136 2.71 0.02 2.64
C GLY A 136 2.30 1.48 2.89
N CYS A 137 2.89 2.43 2.18
CA CYS A 137 2.66 3.86 2.38
C CYS A 137 2.39 4.58 1.04
N CYS A 138 1.86 5.82 1.04
CA CYS A 138 1.21 6.49 2.16
C CYS A 138 -0.30 6.15 2.19
N THR A 139 -0.86 5.95 3.37
CA THR A 139 -2.27 5.60 3.58
C THR A 139 -3.24 6.51 2.81
N ASP A 140 -3.03 7.81 2.85
CA ASP A 140 -3.89 8.86 2.29
C ASP A 140 -3.54 9.27 0.85
N ILE A 141 -2.49 8.68 0.27
CA ILE A 141 -2.02 9.00 -1.09
C ILE A 141 -2.00 7.74 -1.94
N CYS A 142 -0.91 6.97 -1.92
CA CYS A 142 -0.72 5.85 -2.82
C CYS A 142 -1.70 4.70 -2.53
N ILE A 143 -1.89 4.37 -1.25
CA ILE A 143 -2.81 3.33 -0.81
C ILE A 143 -4.25 3.72 -1.14
N LEU A 144 -4.68 4.92 -0.73
CA LEU A 144 -6.02 5.45 -0.99
C LEU A 144 -6.35 5.47 -2.48
N GLN A 145 -5.48 6.07 -3.30
CA GLN A 145 -5.72 6.20 -4.74
C GLN A 145 -5.75 4.84 -5.43
N PHE A 146 -4.84 3.93 -5.06
CA PHE A 146 -4.80 2.60 -5.64
C PHE A 146 -6.07 1.80 -5.30
N ALA A 147 -6.43 1.75 -4.02
CA ALA A 147 -7.57 0.98 -3.55
C ALA A 147 -8.89 1.50 -4.14
N LEU A 148 -9.11 2.82 -4.14
CA LEU A 148 -10.32 3.42 -4.70
C LEU A 148 -10.42 3.22 -6.21
N CYS A 149 -9.34 3.41 -6.98
CA CYS A 149 -9.37 3.20 -8.43
C CYS A 149 -9.57 1.73 -8.79
N LEU A 150 -8.93 0.80 -8.07
CA LEU A 150 -9.15 -0.62 -8.27
C LEU A 150 -10.60 -1.00 -7.97
N ASN A 151 -11.16 -0.52 -6.86
CA ASN A 151 -12.55 -0.79 -6.50
C ASN A 151 -13.54 -0.24 -7.53
N ALA A 152 -13.32 1.00 -7.99
CA ALA A 152 -14.14 1.59 -9.05
C ALA A 152 -14.08 0.77 -10.35
N TRP A 153 -12.92 0.23 -10.70
CA TRP A 153 -12.79 -0.65 -11.85
C TRP A 153 -13.50 -1.99 -11.64
N LEU A 154 -13.42 -2.59 -10.45
CA LEU A 154 -14.16 -3.82 -10.12
C LEU A 154 -15.67 -3.60 -10.24
N ASN A 155 -16.17 -2.46 -9.76
CA ASN A 155 -17.57 -2.05 -9.89
C ASN A 155 -18.01 -1.93 -11.36
N GLU A 156 -17.23 -1.22 -12.19
CA GLU A 156 -17.52 -1.06 -13.62
C GLU A 156 -17.65 -2.41 -14.35
N HIS A 157 -16.88 -3.42 -13.91
CA HIS A 157 -16.83 -4.73 -14.54
C HIS A 157 -17.72 -5.77 -13.82
N ASN A 158 -18.48 -5.39 -12.80
CA ASN A 158 -19.36 -6.25 -12.01
C ASN A 158 -18.64 -7.48 -11.41
N TYR A 159 -17.39 -7.32 -10.95
CA TYR A 159 -16.75 -8.37 -10.15
C TYR A 159 -17.37 -8.39 -8.75
N ASP A 160 -18.08 -9.46 -8.42
CA ASP A 160 -18.78 -9.64 -7.13
C ASP A 160 -18.09 -10.65 -6.19
N ASP A 161 -17.06 -11.35 -6.68
CA ASP A 161 -16.30 -12.36 -5.94
C ASP A 161 -14.89 -11.91 -5.52
N MET A 162 -14.55 -10.64 -5.76
CA MET A 162 -13.26 -10.04 -5.38
C MET A 162 -13.39 -9.07 -4.21
N ARG A 163 -12.41 -9.08 -3.31
CA ARG A 163 -12.30 -8.17 -2.17
C ARG A 163 -10.98 -7.42 -2.21
N ILE A 164 -11.03 -6.12 -1.93
CA ILE A 164 -9.84 -5.35 -1.56
C ILE A 164 -9.79 -5.32 -0.04
N ILE A 165 -8.67 -5.77 0.53
CA ILE A 165 -8.47 -5.91 1.97
C ILE A 165 -7.26 -5.08 2.37
N ILE A 166 -7.41 -4.26 3.40
CA ILE A 166 -6.31 -3.42 3.89
C ILE A 166 -6.15 -3.63 5.40
N PRO A 167 -5.04 -4.26 5.83
CA PRO A 167 -4.68 -4.36 7.24
C PRO A 167 -4.12 -3.02 7.73
N ILE A 168 -4.81 -2.41 8.70
CA ILE A 168 -4.46 -1.09 9.28
C ILE A 168 -3.06 -1.12 9.92
N ASP A 169 -2.65 -2.26 10.48
CA ASP A 169 -1.33 -2.41 11.07
C ASP A 169 -0.17 -2.47 10.05
N CYS A 170 -0.50 -2.60 8.76
CA CYS A 170 0.43 -2.70 7.64
C CYS A 170 0.38 -1.48 6.69
N ILE A 171 -0.26 -0.40 7.09
CA ILE A 171 -0.23 0.88 6.36
C ILE A 171 0.15 2.01 7.31
N ASP A 172 0.74 3.08 6.80
CA ASP A 172 0.86 4.35 7.52
C ASP A 172 1.06 5.50 6.51
N THR A 173 1.02 6.72 7.01
CA THR A 173 1.37 7.94 6.26
C THR A 173 2.41 8.74 7.04
N PHE A 174 2.96 9.80 6.46
CA PHE A 174 3.93 10.69 7.09
C PHE A 174 3.25 11.73 8.01
N HIS A 175 4.04 12.46 8.79
CA HIS A 175 3.61 13.60 9.60
C HIS A 175 4.48 14.83 9.30
N ILE A 176 3.85 15.98 9.08
CA ILE A 176 4.53 17.28 9.00
C ILE A 176 3.79 18.26 9.90
N GLU A 177 4.49 18.78 10.90
CA GLU A 177 3.91 19.69 11.90
C GLU A 177 3.19 20.87 11.22
N ASN A 178 1.93 21.10 11.59
CA ASN A 178 1.05 22.16 11.06
C ASN A 178 0.74 22.08 9.54
N VAL A 179 1.15 21.01 8.84
CA VAL A 179 0.90 20.84 7.40
C VAL A 179 0.12 19.55 7.12
N HIS A 180 0.53 18.44 7.73
CA HIS A 180 -0.07 17.12 7.54
C HIS A 180 -0.03 16.35 8.86
N GLU A 181 -1.19 16.21 9.49
CA GLU A 181 -1.32 15.51 10.77
C GLU A 181 -1.66 14.03 10.52
N CYS A 182 -0.70 13.15 10.76
CA CYS A 182 -0.79 11.73 10.40
C CYS A 182 -2.02 11.01 10.97
N VAL A 183 -2.43 11.25 12.22
CA VAL A 183 -3.58 10.56 12.83
C VAL A 183 -4.86 10.89 12.07
N THR A 184 -5.10 12.18 11.83
CA THR A 184 -6.26 12.67 11.10
C THR A 184 -6.30 12.12 9.67
N HIS A 185 -5.15 12.11 8.96
CA HIS A 185 -5.10 11.65 7.57
C HIS A 185 -5.27 10.14 7.45
N ASN A 186 -4.67 9.36 8.35
CA ASN A 186 -4.91 7.92 8.43
C ASN A 186 -6.38 7.62 8.70
N GLU A 187 -6.96 8.18 9.76
CA GLU A 187 -8.34 7.90 10.16
C GLU A 187 -9.34 8.31 9.08
N TYR A 188 -9.15 9.48 8.46
CA TYR A 188 -9.97 9.93 7.34
C TYR A 188 -9.92 8.95 6.16
N SER A 189 -8.71 8.55 5.75
CA SER A 189 -8.52 7.73 4.55
C SER A 189 -9.03 6.30 4.76
N ILE A 190 -8.82 5.74 5.95
CA ILE A 190 -9.37 4.44 6.34
C ILE A 190 -10.90 4.48 6.27
N ARG A 191 -11.56 5.51 6.85
CA ARG A 191 -13.02 5.67 6.78
C ARG A 191 -13.51 5.91 5.37
N ASN A 192 -12.77 6.67 4.57
CA ASN A 192 -13.12 6.92 3.18
C ASN A 192 -13.10 5.62 2.37
N MET A 193 -12.03 4.83 2.47
CA MET A 193 -11.92 3.52 1.82
C MET A 193 -13.03 2.57 2.27
N GLU A 194 -13.27 2.46 3.59
CA GLU A 194 -14.35 1.65 4.17
C GLU A 194 -15.72 2.06 3.61
N SER A 195 -16.03 3.36 3.56
CA SER A 195 -17.30 3.86 3.04
C SER A 195 -17.52 3.58 1.55
N ASN A 196 -16.45 3.29 0.82
CA ASN A 196 -16.47 2.92 -0.59
C ASN A 196 -16.42 1.40 -0.81
N GLY A 197 -16.57 0.59 0.24
CA GLY A 197 -16.67 -0.88 0.14
C GLY A 197 -15.34 -1.62 0.19
N ILE A 198 -14.23 -0.95 0.52
CA ILE A 198 -12.95 -1.62 0.79
C ILE A 198 -13.00 -2.22 2.20
N LEU A 199 -12.56 -3.48 2.33
CA LEU A 199 -12.57 -4.18 3.61
C LEU A 199 -11.37 -3.78 4.46
N MET A 200 -11.62 -2.91 5.45
CA MET A 200 -10.62 -2.52 6.44
C MET A 200 -10.61 -3.53 7.60
N VAL A 201 -9.43 -4.03 7.97
CA VAL A 201 -9.23 -4.92 9.13
C VAL A 201 -8.14 -4.37 10.01
N SER A 202 -8.20 -4.60 11.33
CA SER A 202 -7.15 -4.10 12.22
C SER A 202 -5.79 -4.75 11.94
N ARG A 203 -5.81 -6.05 11.62
CA ARG A 203 -4.66 -6.86 11.21
C ARG A 203 -5.10 -8.17 10.55
N ILE A 204 -4.19 -8.84 9.85
CA ILE A 204 -4.36 -10.23 9.39
C ILE A 204 -3.50 -11.14 10.28
N GLU A 205 -4.14 -11.99 11.07
CA GLU A 205 -3.49 -12.87 12.04
C GLU A 205 -3.14 -14.22 11.43
N ARG A 206 -1.97 -14.71 11.84
CA ARG A 206 -1.57 -16.10 11.66
C ARG A 206 -2.00 -16.87 12.91
N GLY A 207 -2.73 -17.97 12.72
CA GLY A 207 -3.11 -18.88 13.79
C GLY A 207 -1.93 -19.64 14.39
#